data_AF-A0A7W0Z6Z1-F1
#
_entry.id   AF-A0A7W0Z6Z1-F1
#
_cell.length_a   1.000
_cell.length_b   1.000
_cell.length_c   1.000
_cell.angle_alpha   90.00
_cell.angle_beta   90.00
_cell.angle_gamma   90.00
#
_symmetry.space_group_name_H-M   'P 1'
#
loop_
_entity.id
_entity.type
_entity.pdbx_description
1 polymer ?
#
loop_
_entity_poly.entity_id
_entity_poly.type
_entity_poly.pdbx_seq_one_letter_code
_entity_poly.pdbx_strand_id
1 'polypeptide(L)' 'MPVNQAGSEFAPPTAYPTANGPVSVTAADFSGDGKPDLAELLAARRPSTFVIYINTTA' A
#
# COMPACT_ATOMS: atom_id res chain seq x y z
N MET A 1 -16.39 22.95 4.27
CA MET A 1 -15.35 21.95 3.94
C MET A 1 -15.92 21.09 2.83
N PRO A 2 -15.27 20.94 1.66
CA PRO A 2 -15.88 20.20 0.55
C PRO A 2 -15.96 18.72 0.91
N VAL A 3 -17.15 18.15 0.73
CA VAL A 3 -17.46 16.74 1.00
C VAL A 3 -16.96 15.90 -0.19
N ASN A 4 -16.33 14.75 0.07
CA ASN A 4 -15.81 13.87 -0.98
C ASN A 4 -16.89 13.01 -1.67
N GLN A 5 -18.09 13.55 -1.93
CA GLN A 5 -19.09 12.78 -2.66
C GLN A 5 -18.82 12.82 -4.16
N ALA A 6 -18.21 11.74 -4.65
CA ALA A 6 -18.53 11.16 -5.94
C ALA A 6 -19.04 9.73 -5.66
N GLY A 7 -20.24 9.41 -6.14
CA GLY A 7 -20.97 8.18 -5.86
C GLY A 7 -20.30 6.93 -6.45
N SER A 8 -19.25 6.46 -5.79
CA SER A 8 -18.64 5.17 -6.06
C SER A 8 -18.49 4.46 -4.72
N GLU A 9 -19.18 3.33 -4.56
CA GLU A 9 -18.95 2.47 -3.41
C GLU A 9 -17.47 2.08 -3.39
N PHE A 10 -16.82 2.19 -2.23
CA PHE A 10 -15.48 1.65 -2.07
C PHE A 10 -15.55 0.15 -2.27
N ALA A 11 -14.69 -0.40 -3.12
CA ALA A 11 -14.52 -1.83 -3.21
C ALA A 11 -14.13 -2.41 -1.84
N PRO A 12 -14.47 -3.67 -1.54
CA PRO A 12 -13.98 -4.34 -0.34
C PRO A 12 -12.45 -4.25 -0.23
N PRO A 13 -11.91 -4.04 0.99
CA PRO A 13 -10.46 -3.93 1.16
C PRO A 13 -9.77 -5.25 0.87
N THR A 14 -8.60 -5.19 0.23
CA THR A 14 -7.67 -6.33 0.15
C THR A 14 -6.68 -6.23 1.30
N ALA A 15 -6.56 -7.30 2.09
CA ALA A 15 -5.64 -7.36 3.22
C ALA A 15 -4.32 -8.00 2.80
N TYR A 16 -3.21 -7.31 3.06
CA TYR A 16 -1.85 -7.83 2.89
C TYR A 16 -1.28 -8.13 4.28
N PRO A 17 -0.87 -9.38 4.57
CA PRO A 17 -0.26 -9.72 5.86
C PRO A 17 1.03 -8.93 6.04
N THR A 18 1.11 -8.17 7.12
CA THR A 18 2.29 -7.39 7.50
C THR A 18 3.03 -8.02 8.66
N ALA A 19 4.29 -7.63 8.84
CA ALA A 19 5.01 -7.94 10.07
C ALA A 19 4.52 -7.04 11.22
N ASN A 20 4.92 -7.34 12.46
CA ASN A 20 4.52 -6.54 13.61
C ASN A 20 5.22 -5.17 13.62
N GLY A 21 4.44 -4.09 13.44
CA GLY A 21 4.87 -2.71 13.62
C GLY A 21 5.46 -2.02 12.39
N PRO A 22 4.82 -2.08 11.20
CA PRO A 22 5.18 -1.17 10.13
C PRO A 22 5.05 0.27 10.62
N VAL A 23 6.06 1.08 10.29
CA VAL A 23 6.13 2.48 10.71
C VAL A 23 5.77 3.44 9.58
N SER A 24 5.74 2.94 8.34
CA SER A 24 5.39 3.75 7.18
C SER A 24 4.84 2.89 6.04
N VAL A 25 3.92 3.46 5.28
CA VAL A 25 3.37 2.92 4.03
C VAL A 25 3.35 4.03 2.97
N THR A 26 3.62 3.68 1.72
CA THR A 26 3.54 4.60 0.57
C THR A 26 2.96 3.87 -0.63
N ALA A 27 2.12 4.54 -1.42
CA ALA A 27 1.58 4.03 -2.67
C ALA A 27 2.17 4.83 -3.86
N ALA A 28 2.78 4.13 -4.83
CA ALA A 28 3.32 4.72 -6.05
C ALA A 28 3.51 3.62 -7.11
N ASP A 29 3.67 3.99 -8.38
CA ASP A 29 4.04 3.05 -9.44
C ASP A 29 5.54 2.72 -9.34
N PHE A 30 5.86 1.60 -8.67
CA PHE A 30 7.24 1.15 -8.50
C PHE A 30 7.64 0.15 -9.59
N SER A 31 6.68 -0.51 -10.23
CA SER A 31 6.90 -1.50 -11.30
C SER A 31 7.01 -0.88 -12.70
N GLY A 32 6.50 0.33 -12.90
CA GLY A 32 6.49 1.05 -14.17
C GLY A 32 5.31 0.68 -15.09
N ASP A 33 4.27 0.05 -14.56
CA ASP A 33 3.12 -0.44 -15.33
C ASP A 33 1.91 0.52 -15.33
N GLY A 34 2.05 1.67 -14.67
CA GLY A 34 1.00 2.69 -14.54
C GLY A 34 -0.01 2.41 -13.43
N LYS A 35 0.17 1.36 -12.62
CA LYS A 35 -0.71 1.01 -11.49
C LYS A 35 -0.03 1.32 -10.16
N PRO A 36 -0.77 1.80 -9.15
CA PRO A 36 -0.18 2.03 -7.83
C PRO A 36 0.17 0.70 -7.17
N ASP A 37 1.43 0.55 -6.82
CA ASP A 37 1.99 -0.48 -5.94
C ASP A 37 2.03 0.02 -4.49
N LEU A 38 2.24 -0.88 -3.53
CA LEU A 38 2.35 -0.55 -2.11
C LEU A 38 3.74 -0.86 -1.57
N ALA A 39 4.38 0.12 -0.93
CA ALA A 39 5.64 -0.02 -0.23
C ALA A 39 5.43 0.08 1.29
N GLU A 40 5.94 -0.89 2.04
CA GLU A 40 5.86 -0.98 3.49
C GLU A 40 7.26 -0.94 4.12
N LEU A 41 7.42 -0.13 5.17
CA LEU A 41 8.67 -0.06 5.94
C LEU A 41 8.45 -0.56 7.38
N LEU A 42 9.22 -1.58 7.75
CA LEU A 42 9.29 -2.11 9.10
C LEU A 42 10.54 -1.60 9.82
N ALA A 43 10.35 -0.91 10.96
CA ALA A 43 11.45 -0.44 11.82
C ALA A 43 11.56 -1.22 13.13
N ALA A 44 11.37 -2.55 13.10
CA ALA A 44 11.50 -3.40 14.28
C ALA A 44 12.74 -4.31 14.17
N ARG A 45 13.73 -4.02 15.03
CA ARG A 45 14.95 -4.79 15.36
C ARG A 45 15.72 -5.39 14.18
N ARG A 46 16.85 -4.76 13.86
CA ARG A 46 17.84 -5.04 12.80
C ARG A 46 17.81 -6.49 12.24
N PRO A 47 17.58 -6.68 10.93
CA PRO A 47 17.48 -5.67 9.86
C PRO A 47 16.10 -5.01 9.75
N SER A 48 16.07 -3.74 9.32
CA SER A 48 14.84 -3.11 8.84
C SER A 48 14.43 -3.76 7.52
N THR A 49 13.18 -4.20 7.44
CA THR A 49 12.65 -4.81 6.21
C THR A 49 11.86 -3.77 5.43
N PHE A 50 12.10 -3.70 4.13
CA PHE A 50 11.29 -2.96 3.19
C PHE A 50 10.67 -3.95 2.20
N VAL A 51 9.34 -3.89 2.04
CA VAL A 51 8.57 -4.79 1.16
C VAL A 51 7.81 -3.95 0.15
N ILE A 52 7.86 -4.34 -1.14
CA ILE A 52 6.98 -3.80 -2.17
C ILE A 52 5.98 -4.90 -2.57
N TYR A 53 4.69 -4.59 -2.48
CA TYR A 53 3.60 -5.40 -3.02
C TYR A 53 3.23 -4.84 -4.38
N ILE A 54 3.48 -5.65 -5.43
CA ILE A 54 3.21 -5.27 -6.82
C ILE A 54 1.73 -5.49 -7.14
N ASN A 55 1.09 -4.48 -7.72
CA ASN A 55 -0.28 -4.57 -8.16
C ASN A 55 -0.35 -5.11 -9.60
N THR A 56 -0.54 -6.42 -9.73
CA THR A 56 -0.67 -7.09 -11.04
C THR A 56 -2.11 -7.28 -11.49
N THR A 57 -3.06 -6.44 -11.02
CA THR A 57 -4.43 -6.48 -11.57
C THR A 57 -4.38 -6.31 -13.09
N ALA A 58 -5.30 -6.92 -13.84
CA ALA A 58 -5.34 -6.80 -15.30
C ALA A 58 -5.83 -5.41 -15.72
#